data_AF-A0A172E6Z7-F1
#
_entry.id   AF-A0A172E6Z7-F1
#
_cell.length_a   1.000
_cell.length_b   1.000
_cell.length_c   1.000
_cell.angle_alpha   90.00
_cell.angle_beta   90.00
_cell.angle_gamma   90.00
#
_symmetry.space_group_name_H-M   'P 1'
#
loop_
_entity.id
_entity.type
_entity.pdbx_description
1 polymer ?
#
loop_
_entity_poly.entity_id
_entity_poly.type
_entity_poly.pdbx_seq_one_letter_code
_entity_poly.pdbx_strand_id
1 'polypeptide(L)' 'AKDPKIREGLINSILQQESPLVMVALTELMVELQESQAKKEFEPILNADNTPDDVKTALRQNLDKIM' A
#
# COMPACT_ATOMS: atom_id res chain seq x y z
N ALA A 1 -1.28 -9.11 -10.24
CA ALA A 1 -0.47 -9.59 -11.38
C ALA A 1 -0.54 -11.11 -11.47
N LYS A 2 -0.56 -11.68 -12.68
CA LYS A 2 -0.54 -13.14 -12.89
C LYS A 2 0.84 -13.76 -12.63
N ASP A 3 1.90 -12.95 -12.73
CA ASP A 3 3.26 -13.35 -12.37
C ASP A 3 3.49 -13.08 -10.86
N PRO A 4 3.83 -14.11 -10.07
CA PRO A 4 4.17 -13.97 -8.66
C PRO A 4 5.33 -13.02 -8.39
N LYS A 5 6.35 -12.98 -9.27
CA LYS A 5 7.54 -12.12 -9.07
C LYS A 5 7.20 -10.64 -9.21
N ILE A 6 6.33 -10.30 -10.15
CA ILE A 6 5.84 -8.92 -10.30
C ILE A 6 5.08 -8.51 -9.04
N ARG A 7 4.27 -9.42 -8.49
CA ARG A 7 3.49 -9.14 -7.28
C ARG A 7 4.39 -8.91 -6.07
N GLU A 8 5.35 -9.79 -5.86
CA GLU A 8 6.34 -9.66 -4.79
C GLU A 8 7.14 -8.34 -4.92
N GLY A 9 7.54 -7.97 -6.14
CA GLY A 9 8.19 -6.69 -6.40
C GLY A 9 7.32 -5.48 -6.02
N LEU A 10 6.02 -5.52 -6.33
CA LEU A 10 5.09 -4.46 -5.95
C LEU A 10 4.93 -4.36 -4.42
N ILE A 11 4.78 -5.49 -3.73
CA ILE A 11 4.68 -5.56 -2.27
C ILE A 11 5.95 -4.96 -1.63
N ASN A 12 7.13 -5.42 -2.06
CA ASN A 12 8.41 -4.93 -1.54
C ASN A 12 8.66 -3.44 -1.82
N SER A 13 8.05 -2.91 -2.89
CA SER A 13 8.18 -1.49 -3.23
C SER A 13 7.42 -0.58 -2.26
N ILE A 14 6.42 -1.08 -1.51
CA ILE A 14 5.57 -0.27 -0.61
C ILE A 14 6.42 0.52 0.38
N LEU A 15 7.35 -0.14 1.08
CA LEU A 15 8.20 0.48 2.10
C LEU A 15 9.24 1.46 1.54
N GLN A 16 9.45 1.48 0.22
CA GLN A 16 10.41 2.35 -0.44
C GLN A 16 9.77 3.63 -0.96
N GLN A 17 8.45 3.77 -0.87
CA GLN A 17 7.77 4.94 -1.41
C GLN A 17 7.88 6.14 -0.47
N GLU A 18 8.45 7.23 -0.97
CA GLU A 18 8.48 8.52 -0.27
C GLU A 18 7.37 9.46 -0.76
N SER A 19 6.84 9.23 -1.96
CA SER A 19 5.82 10.08 -2.57
C SER A 19 4.42 9.70 -2.09
N PRO A 20 3.68 10.61 -1.43
CA PRO A 20 2.29 10.39 -1.03
C PRO A 20 1.39 9.93 -2.17
N LEU A 21 1.57 10.51 -3.35
CA LEU A 21 0.79 10.16 -4.54
C LEU A 21 1.05 8.71 -4.96
N VAL A 22 2.31 8.27 -4.90
CA VAL A 22 2.68 6.90 -5.26
C VAL A 22 2.21 5.91 -4.20
N MET A 23 2.27 6.27 -2.90
CA MET A 23 1.72 5.43 -1.83
C MET A 23 0.24 5.12 -2.08
N VAL A 24 -0.57 6.15 -2.36
CA VAL A 24 -2.01 6.00 -2.60
C VAL A 24 -2.27 5.16 -3.86
N ALA A 25 -1.60 5.47 -4.97
CA ALA A 25 -1.75 4.71 -6.22
C ALA A 25 -1.35 3.24 -6.06
N LEU A 26 -0.30 2.97 -5.27
CA LEU A 26 0.14 1.61 -4.99
C LEU A 26 -0.88 0.87 -4.11
N THR A 27 -1.47 1.52 -3.12
CA THR A 27 -2.56 0.93 -2.33
C THR A 27 -3.78 0.62 -3.17
N GLU A 28 -4.19 1.52 -4.06
CA GLU A 28 -5.30 1.30 -5.00
C GLU A 28 -5.03 0.08 -5.89
N LEU A 29 -3.80 -0.04 -6.41
CA LEU A 29 -3.38 -1.22 -7.16
C LEU A 29 -3.47 -2.50 -6.30
N MET A 30 -3.06 -2.46 -5.04
CA MET A 30 -3.15 -3.64 -4.15
C MET A 30 -4.61 -4.04 -3.88
N VAL A 31 -5.54 -3.09 -3.83
CA VAL A 31 -6.99 -3.34 -3.76
C VAL A 31 -7.48 -4.03 -5.03
N GLU A 32 -7.12 -3.53 -6.21
CA GLU A 32 -7.50 -4.16 -7.48
C GLU A 32 -6.97 -5.58 -7.61
N LEU A 33 -5.78 -5.84 -7.05
CA LEU A 33 -5.14 -7.15 -7.03
C LEU A 33 -5.63 -8.07 -5.92
N GLN A 34 -6.42 -7.56 -4.96
CA GLN A 34 -6.81 -8.26 -3.73
C GLN A 34 -5.60 -8.86 -2.99
N GLU A 35 -4.51 -8.08 -2.87
CA GLU A 35 -3.27 -8.54 -2.25
C GLU A 35 -3.27 -8.29 -0.73
N SER A 36 -3.65 -9.30 0.05
CA SER A 36 -3.79 -9.19 1.51
C SER A 36 -2.47 -8.95 2.24
N GLN A 37 -1.31 -9.36 1.69
CA GLN A 37 0.00 -9.08 2.28
C GLN A 37 0.32 -7.58 2.30
N ALA A 38 -0.25 -6.81 1.38
CA ALA A 38 -0.06 -5.36 1.33
C ALA A 38 -0.48 -4.67 2.64
N LYS A 39 -1.53 -5.17 3.32
CA LYS A 39 -2.00 -4.61 4.60
C LYS A 39 -0.85 -4.51 5.61
N LYS A 40 -0.05 -5.58 5.70
CA LYS A 40 1.09 -5.65 6.61
C LYS A 40 2.21 -4.70 6.19
N GLU A 41 2.51 -4.63 4.90
CA GLU A 41 3.58 -3.74 4.40
C GLU A 41 3.23 -2.24 4.54
N PHE A 42 1.94 -1.88 4.58
CA PHE A 42 1.53 -0.50 4.85
C PHE A 42 1.51 -0.14 6.36
N GLU A 43 1.58 -1.10 7.28
CA GLU A 43 1.56 -0.81 8.74
C GLU A 43 2.65 0.18 9.18
N PRO A 44 3.92 0.06 8.75
CA PRO A 44 4.95 1.04 9.13
C PRO A 44 4.63 2.44 8.62
N ILE A 45 4.10 2.57 7.40
CA ILE A 45 3.72 3.85 6.79
C ILE A 45 2.55 4.49 7.54
N LEU A 46 1.56 3.69 7.95
CA LEU A 46 0.40 4.13 8.71
C LEU A 46 0.75 4.62 10.12
N ASN A 47 1.84 4.12 10.69
CA ASN A 47 2.32 4.44 12.03
C ASN A 47 3.47 5.47 12.04
N ALA A 48 4.01 5.84 10.88
CA ALA A 48 5.13 6.76 10.81
C ALA A 48 4.70 8.22 11.03
N ASP A 49 5.48 8.96 11.82
CA ASP A 49 5.20 10.37 12.13
C ASP A 49 5.34 11.30 10.90
N ASN A 50 6.17 10.90 9.93
CA ASN A 50 6.43 11.67 8.72
C ASN A 50 5.42 11.40 7.59
N THR A 51 4.48 10.46 7.75
CA THR A 51 3.40 10.26 6.80
C THR A 51 2.25 11.22 7.14
N PRO A 52 1.81 12.09 6.21
CA PRO A 52 0.69 12.99 6.42
C PRO A 52 -0.62 12.25 6.81
N ASP A 53 -1.43 12.85 7.68
CA ASP A 53 -2.62 12.19 8.23
C ASP A 53 -3.73 11.95 7.19
N ASP A 54 -3.84 12.83 6.19
CA ASP A 54 -4.72 12.67 5.03
C ASP A 54 -4.33 11.45 4.19
N VAL A 55 -3.02 11.25 3.99
CA VAL A 55 -2.47 10.06 3.33
C VAL A 55 -2.79 8.81 4.14
N LYS A 56 -2.50 8.79 5.45
CA LYS A 56 -2.85 7.66 6.33
C LYS A 56 -4.33 7.30 6.25
N THR A 57 -5.20 8.31 6.19
CA THR A 57 -6.65 8.11 6.09
C THR A 57 -7.03 7.46 4.76
N ALA A 58 -6.49 7.96 3.63
CA ALA A 58 -6.71 7.37 2.31
C ALA A 58 -6.20 5.93 2.21
N LEU A 59 -5.02 5.65 2.77
CA LEU A 59 -4.43 4.31 2.81
C LEU A 59 -5.35 3.34 3.57
N ARG A 60 -5.80 3.69 4.79
CA ARG A 60 -6.73 2.85 5.57
C ARG A 60 -8.02 2.55 4.82
N GLN A 61 -8.66 3.59 4.27
CA GLN A 61 -9.91 3.44 3.52
C GLN A 61 -9.77 2.52 2.30
N ASN A 62 -8.61 2.53 1.63
CA ASN A 62 -8.36 1.63 0.52
C ASN A 62 -8.04 0.21 1.01
N LEU A 63 -7.18 0.05 2.02
CA LEU A 63 -6.82 -1.26 2.57
C LEU A 63 -8.03 -2.05 3.11
N ASP A 64 -9.03 -1.37 3.67
CA ASP A 64 -10.28 -1.99 4.13
C ASP A 64 -11.09 -2.66 3.00
N LYS A 65 -10.83 -2.32 1.74
CA LYS A 65 -11.49 -2.91 0.55
C LYS A 65 -10.84 -4.21 0.08
N ILE A 66 -9.70 -4.60 0.66
CA ILE A 66 -9.09 -5.92 0.42
C ILE A 66 -9.80 -6.93 1.32
N MET A 67 -10.43 -7.94 0.71
CA MET A 67 -11.20 -8.97 1.41
C MET A 67 -10.33 -9.89 2.28
#